data_AF-A0A1J4WYF8-F1
#
_entry.id   AF-A0A1J4WYF8-F1
#
_cell.length_a   1.000
_cell.length_b   1.000
_cell.length_c   1.000
_cell.angle_alpha   90.00
_cell.angle_beta   90.00
_cell.angle_gamma   90.00
#
_symmetry.space_group_name_H-M   'P 1'
#
loop_
_entity.id
_entity.type
_entity.pdbx_description
1 polymer ?
#
loop_
_entity_poly.entity_id
_entity_poly.type
_entity_poly.pdbx_seq_one_letter_code
_entity_poly.pdbx_strand_id
1 'polypeptide(L)'
;MKISQYVREFTSNERILPRHIWAEVKEWLVEVWHRNPAGMKEEFGDVFHFLQLWLFWRFRLDGELWPSTRGSTDKFMNRLKTWRRLYAAVGLPEDISNFCGNCSKLEKVVLQLGRFGVDRQDGHSRLPKDGFGKVTDSLS
;
A
#
# COMPACT_ATOMS: atom_id res chain seq x y z
N MET A 1 5.32 5.76 -16.91
CA MET A 1 4.52 6.69 -16.07
C MET A 1 5.48 7.57 -15.28
N LYS A 2 5.23 8.88 -15.23
CA LYS A 2 6.03 9.82 -14.43
C LYS A 2 5.82 9.62 -12.93
N ILE A 3 6.83 9.92 -12.11
CA ILE A 3 6.73 9.77 -10.66
C ILE A 3 5.68 10.73 -10.09
N SER A 4 5.62 11.98 -10.58
CA SER A 4 4.60 12.95 -10.18
C SER A 4 3.17 12.47 -10.45
N GLN A 5 2.93 11.89 -11.63
CA GLN A 5 1.66 11.28 -11.99
C GLN A 5 1.31 10.14 -11.04
N TYR A 6 2.26 9.24 -10.79
CA TYR A 6 2.07 8.11 -9.89
C TYR A 6 1.74 8.55 -8.46
N VAL A 7 2.48 9.51 -7.91
CA VAL A 7 2.26 10.02 -6.54
C VAL A 7 0.85 10.61 -6.43
N ARG A 8 0.42 11.41 -7.41
CA ARG A 8 -0.90 12.03 -7.41
C ARG A 8 -2.04 11.01 -7.47
N GLU A 9 -1.89 9.99 -8.31
CA GLU A 9 -2.98 9.06 -8.63
C GLU A 9 -3.04 7.85 -7.69
N PHE A 10 -1.90 7.40 -7.15
CA PHE A 10 -1.78 6.09 -6.49
C PHE A 10 -1.14 6.12 -5.11
N THR A 11 -0.87 7.30 -4.54
CA THR A 11 -0.34 7.43 -3.18
C THR A 11 -1.14 8.44 -2.37
N SER A 12 -1.05 8.37 -1.05
CA SER A 12 -1.62 9.37 -0.13
C SER A 12 -1.01 10.78 -0.25
N ASN A 13 -0.08 11.00 -1.20
CA ASN A 13 0.68 12.23 -1.38
C ASN A 13 1.48 12.65 -0.13
N GLU A 14 1.67 11.71 0.80
CA GLU A 14 2.50 11.90 1.98
C GLU A 14 3.98 11.86 1.59
N ARG A 15 4.79 12.63 2.32
CA ARG A 15 6.23 12.64 2.10
C ARG A 15 6.83 11.29 2.48
N ILE A 16 7.58 10.69 1.56
CA ILE A 16 8.40 9.53 1.87
C ILE A 16 9.64 9.98 2.63
N LEU A 17 9.90 9.32 3.77
CA LEU A 17 11.03 9.58 4.66
C LEU A 17 12.05 8.44 4.55
N PRO A 18 13.34 8.67 4.87
CA PRO A 18 14.36 7.62 4.84
C PRO A 18 14.02 6.38 5.69
N ARG A 19 13.25 6.56 6.78
CA ARG A 19 12.77 5.46 7.61
C ARG A 19 11.89 4.46 6.85
N HIS A 20 11.16 4.89 5.81
CA HIS A 20 10.33 4.00 5.00
C HIS A 20 11.23 3.11 4.14
N ILE A 21 12.27 3.68 3.52
CA ILE A 21 13.29 2.90 2.80
C ILE A 21 13.94 1.88 3.74
N TRP A 22 14.32 2.31 4.95
CA TRP A 22 14.94 1.41 5.92
C TRP A 22 14.01 0.29 6.42
N ALA A 23 12.70 0.51 6.44
CA ALA A 23 11.74 -0.54 6.74
C ALA A 23 11.78 -1.64 5.67
N GLU A 24 11.72 -1.28 4.39
CA GLU A 24 11.83 -2.23 3.28
C GLU A 24 13.19 -2.93 3.24
N VAL A 25 14.29 -2.22 3.59
CA VAL A 25 15.62 -2.85 3.69
C VAL A 25 15.63 -3.93 4.77
N LYS A 26 14.95 -3.71 5.89
CA LYS A 26 14.83 -4.75 6.93
C LYS A 26 14.00 -5.93 6.45
N GLU A 27 12.88 -5.71 5.77
CA GLU A 27 12.06 -6.77 5.17
C GLU A 27 12.89 -7.60 4.17
N TRP A 28 13.65 -6.92 3.30
CA TRP A 28 14.58 -7.58 2.39
C TRP A 28 15.65 -8.42 3.10
N LEU A 29 16.27 -7.89 4.17
CA LEU A 29 17.27 -8.64 4.95
C LEU A 29 16.67 -9.87 5.64
N VAL A 30 15.41 -9.80 6.07
CA VAL A 30 14.69 -10.97 6.62
C VAL A 30 14.53 -12.04 5.55
N GLU A 31 14.16 -11.67 4.32
CA GLU A 31 14.07 -12.63 3.21
C GLU A 31 15.43 -13.21 2.80
N VAL A 32 16.51 -12.42 2.88
CA VAL A 32 17.89 -12.89 2.72
C VAL A 32 18.25 -13.94 3.78
N TRP A 33 17.93 -13.65 5.04
CA TRP A 33 18.17 -14.57 6.15
C TRP A 33 17.40 -15.90 5.97
N HIS A 34 16.15 -15.84 5.53
CA HIS A 34 15.32 -17.01 5.21
C HIS A 34 15.70 -17.70 3.90
N ARG A 35 16.66 -17.15 3.12
CA ARG A 35 17.07 -17.66 1.80
C ARG A 35 15.88 -17.82 0.84
N ASN A 36 14.93 -16.89 0.87
CA ASN A 36 13.76 -16.90 -0.01
C ASN A 36 14.01 -16.01 -1.24
N PRO A 37 14.44 -16.55 -2.39
CA PRO A 37 14.80 -15.74 -3.55
C PRO A 37 13.63 -14.97 -4.16
N ALA A 38 12.41 -15.49 -4.05
CA ALA A 38 11.22 -14.79 -4.50
C ALA A 38 10.95 -13.56 -3.62
N GLY A 39 10.97 -13.73 -2.30
CA GLY A 39 10.83 -12.64 -1.33
C GLY A 39 11.94 -11.60 -1.48
N MET A 40 13.20 -12.03 -1.61
CA MET A 40 14.33 -11.13 -1.85
C MET A 40 14.12 -10.24 -3.08
N LYS A 41 13.59 -10.79 -4.18
CA LYS A 41 13.34 -10.01 -5.39
C LYS A 41 12.20 -9.00 -5.21
N GLU A 42 11.14 -9.40 -4.51
CA GLU A 42 10.01 -8.52 -4.20
C GLU A 42 10.44 -7.35 -3.32
N GLU A 43 11.06 -7.64 -2.17
CA GLU A 43 11.45 -6.62 -1.21
C GLU A 43 12.54 -5.69 -1.75
N PHE A 44 13.42 -6.20 -2.62
CA PHE A 44 14.37 -5.35 -3.33
C PHE A 44 13.64 -4.36 -4.25
N GLY A 45 12.58 -4.78 -4.95
CA GLY A 45 11.72 -3.88 -5.71
C GLY A 45 11.09 -2.80 -4.82
N ASP A 46 10.59 -3.18 -3.65
CA ASP A 46 9.97 -2.26 -2.67
C ASP A 46 10.99 -1.24 -2.15
N VAL A 47 12.24 -1.64 -1.85
CA VAL A 47 13.34 -0.73 -1.49
C VAL A 47 13.57 0.33 -2.58
N PHE A 48 13.72 -0.10 -3.84
CA PHE A 48 13.97 0.83 -4.95
C PHE A 48 12.76 1.74 -5.22
N HIS A 49 11.54 1.23 -5.01
CA HIS A 49 10.32 2.00 -5.14
C HIS A 49 10.30 3.15 -4.12
N PHE A 50 10.51 2.86 -2.84
CA PHE A 50 10.55 3.90 -1.81
C PHE A 50 11.75 4.84 -1.96
N LEU A 51 12.91 4.34 -2.42
CA LEU A 51 14.06 5.18 -2.75
C LEU A 51 13.73 6.18 -3.86
N GLN A 52 13.09 5.72 -4.94
CA GLN A 52 12.69 6.56 -6.06
C GLN A 52 11.70 7.65 -5.61
N LEU A 53 10.69 7.29 -4.81
CA LEU A 53 9.74 8.26 -4.26
C LEU A 53 10.40 9.27 -3.32
N TRP A 54 11.36 8.82 -2.49
CA TRP A 54 12.13 9.70 -1.63
C TRP A 54 12.98 10.70 -2.44
N LEU A 55 13.65 10.24 -3.50
CA LEU A 55 14.42 11.09 -4.41
C LEU A 55 13.53 12.16 -5.06
N PHE A 56 12.33 11.77 -5.52
CA PHE A 56 11.34 12.71 -6.03
C PHE A 56 10.93 13.74 -4.97
N TRP A 57 10.61 13.33 -3.74
CA TRP A 57 10.22 14.27 -2.68
C TRP A 57 11.36 15.19 -2.23
N ARG A 58 12.59 14.67 -2.13
CA ARG A 58 13.75 15.40 -1.59
C ARG A 58 14.41 16.32 -2.60
N PHE A 59 14.44 15.92 -3.87
CA PHE A 59 15.20 16.58 -4.94
C PHE A 59 14.34 16.96 -6.15
N ARG A 60 13.04 16.66 -6.16
CA ARG A 60 12.11 16.92 -7.30
C ARG A 60 12.54 16.24 -8.60
N LEU A 61 13.21 15.09 -8.48
CA LEU A 61 13.59 14.26 -9.64
C LEU A 61 12.36 13.56 -10.21
N ASP A 62 11.67 14.22 -11.15
CA ASP A 62 10.46 13.71 -11.82
C ASP A 62 10.78 12.89 -13.08
N GLY A 63 11.50 11.79 -12.87
CA GLY A 63 11.78 10.79 -13.88
C GLY A 63 10.58 9.88 -14.18
N GLU A 64 10.80 8.88 -15.01
CA GLU A 64 9.88 7.76 -15.14
C GLU A 64 10.10 6.76 -14.00
N LEU A 65 9.05 6.04 -13.61
CA LEU A 65 9.16 4.90 -12.70
C LEU A 65 10.19 3.90 -13.23
N TRP A 66 11.06 3.43 -12.35
CA TRP A 66 12.11 2.50 -12.76
C TRP A 66 11.52 1.13 -13.14
N PRO A 67 12.04 0.45 -14.17
CA PRO A 67 11.55 -0.88 -14.52
C PRO A 67 11.64 -1.89 -13.37
N SER A 68 12.63 -1.74 -12.49
CA SER A 68 12.82 -2.60 -11.31
C SER A 68 11.74 -2.43 -10.24
N THR A 69 11.02 -1.31 -10.21
CA THR A 69 9.99 -1.01 -9.21
C THR A 69 8.58 -1.38 -9.68
N ARG A 70 8.45 -1.91 -10.90
CA ARG A 70 7.16 -2.17 -11.54
C ARG A 70 6.26 -3.11 -10.72
N GLY A 71 6.82 -4.17 -10.14
CA GLY A 71 6.06 -5.08 -9.28
C GLY A 71 5.45 -4.36 -8.08
N SER A 72 6.23 -3.51 -7.43
CA SER A 72 5.81 -2.68 -6.30
C SER A 72 4.75 -1.65 -6.70
N THR A 73 4.92 -0.98 -7.84
CA THR A 73 3.95 0.03 -8.31
C THR A 73 2.62 -0.61 -8.67
N ASP A 74 2.64 -1.77 -9.35
CA ASP A 74 1.43 -2.51 -9.72
C ASP A 74 0.70 -3.01 -8.46
N LYS A 75 1.45 -3.49 -7.45
CA LYS A 75 0.95 -3.86 -6.12
C LYS A 75 0.22 -2.69 -5.44
N PHE A 76 0.78 -1.49 -5.47
CA PHE A 76 0.17 -0.29 -4.88
C PHE A 76 -1.09 0.16 -5.65
N MET A 77 -1.04 0.15 -6.98
CA MET A 77 -2.19 0.46 -7.84
C MET A 77 -3.37 -0.50 -7.59
N ASN A 78 -3.08 -1.79 -7.41
CA ASN A 78 -4.10 -2.80 -7.12
C ASN A 78 -4.68 -2.65 -5.70
N ARG A 79 -3.83 -2.30 -4.71
CA ARG A 79 -4.28 -2.00 -3.35
C ARG A 79 -5.21 -0.80 -3.31
N LEU A 80 -4.96 0.25 -4.08
CA LEU A 80 -5.86 1.40 -4.15
C LEU A 80 -7.27 1.00 -4.57
N LYS A 81 -7.41 0.17 -5.62
CA LYS A 81 -8.72 -0.34 -6.05
C LYS A 81 -9.44 -1.10 -4.93
N THR A 82 -8.69 -1.89 -4.17
CA THR A 82 -9.22 -2.65 -3.02
C THR A 82 -9.67 -1.71 -1.90
N TRP A 83 -8.87 -0.68 -1.59
CA TRP A 83 -9.21 0.33 -0.60
C TRP A 83 -10.46 1.13 -0.95
N ARG A 84 -10.62 1.53 -2.21
CA ARG A 84 -11.85 2.18 -2.71
C ARG A 84 -13.08 1.34 -2.40
N ARG A 85 -13.02 0.03 -2.68
CA ARG A 85 -14.11 -0.92 -2.36
C ARG A 85 -14.36 -1.05 -0.87
N LEU A 86 -13.30 -1.09 -0.04
CA LEU A 86 -13.42 -1.15 1.42
C LEU A 86 -14.11 0.10 1.96
N TYR A 87 -13.74 1.29 1.47
CA TYR A 87 -14.39 2.55 1.86
C TYR A 87 -15.88 2.55 1.48
N ALA A 88 -16.23 2.19 0.23
CA ALA A 88 -17.62 2.08 -0.19
C ALA A 88 -18.42 1.10 0.68
N ALA A 89 -17.85 -0.06 1.03
CA ALA A 89 -18.51 -1.07 1.85
C ALA A 89 -18.90 -0.55 3.24
N VAL A 90 -18.09 0.35 3.82
CA VAL A 90 -18.38 0.99 5.12
C VAL A 90 -19.11 2.33 4.98
N GLY A 91 -19.56 2.70 3.77
CA GLY A 91 -20.32 3.93 3.54
C GLY A 91 -19.48 5.21 3.44
N LEU A 92 -18.17 5.09 3.26
CA LEU A 92 -17.28 6.22 3.00
C LEU A 92 -17.17 6.48 1.47
N PRO A 93 -16.89 7.73 1.05
CA PRO A 93 -16.54 8.01 -0.34
C PRO A 93 -15.36 7.16 -0.80
N GLU A 94 -15.44 6.56 -1.99
CA GLU A 94 -14.38 5.68 -2.52
C GLU A 94 -13.03 6.40 -2.63
N ASP A 95 -13.06 7.68 -3.00
CA ASP A 95 -11.90 8.54 -3.23
C ASP A 95 -11.49 9.36 -2.00
N ILE A 96 -12.05 9.06 -0.82
CA ILE A 96 -11.74 9.76 0.44
C ILE A 96 -10.23 9.77 0.75
N SER A 97 -9.50 8.76 0.29
CA SER A 97 -8.05 8.64 0.46
C SER A 97 -7.42 7.80 -0.64
N ASN A 98 -6.24 8.22 -1.11
CA ASN A 98 -5.38 7.41 -1.99
C ASN A 98 -4.45 6.47 -1.19
N PHE A 99 -4.87 6.04 0.00
CA PHE A 99 -4.11 5.08 0.80
C PHE A 99 -4.01 3.72 0.10
N CYS A 100 -2.80 3.20 0.03
CA CYS A 100 -2.44 1.96 -0.67
C CYS A 100 -1.65 1.00 0.24
N GLY A 101 -1.85 1.11 1.55
CA GLY A 101 -1.25 0.20 2.53
C GLY A 101 -1.79 -1.23 2.40
N ASN A 102 -1.09 -2.16 3.04
CA ASN A 102 -1.43 -3.58 2.95
C ASN A 102 -2.83 -3.87 3.54
N CYS A 103 -3.76 -4.29 2.69
CA CYS A 103 -5.14 -4.63 3.03
C CYS A 103 -5.34 -6.11 3.43
N SER A 104 -4.30 -6.97 3.34
CA SER A 104 -4.39 -8.36 3.80
C SER A 104 -4.26 -8.52 5.32
N LYS A 105 -3.84 -7.46 6.02
CA LYS A 105 -3.68 -7.44 7.47
C LYS A 105 -4.85 -6.69 8.10
N LEU A 106 -5.72 -7.40 8.81
CA LEU A 106 -6.91 -6.82 9.46
C LEU A 106 -6.57 -5.63 10.36
N GLU A 107 -5.48 -5.72 11.13
CA GLU A 107 -5.00 -4.64 11.99
C GLU A 107 -4.74 -3.33 11.22
N LYS A 108 -4.15 -3.40 10.02
CA LYS A 108 -3.90 -2.24 9.16
C LYS A 108 -5.21 -1.71 8.58
N VAL A 109 -6.15 -2.61 8.27
CA VAL A 109 -7.47 -2.22 7.78
C VAL A 109 -8.23 -1.43 8.85
N VAL A 110 -8.34 -1.99 10.05
CA VAL A 110 -9.00 -1.35 11.20
C VAL A 110 -8.32 -0.02 11.54
N LEU A 111 -6.99 0.02 11.60
CA LEU A 111 -6.26 1.25 11.91
C LEU A 111 -6.56 2.37 10.90
N GLN A 112 -6.63 2.05 9.61
CA GLN A 112 -6.90 3.03 8.57
C GLN A 112 -8.37 3.48 8.58
N LEU A 113 -9.32 2.54 8.70
CA LEU A 113 -10.75 2.88 8.77
C LEU A 113 -11.09 3.69 10.04
N GLY A 114 -10.42 3.40 11.16
CA GLY A 114 -10.56 4.16 12.40
C GLY A 114 -10.16 5.63 12.27
N ARG A 115 -9.29 6.00 11.32
CA ARG A 115 -8.98 7.42 11.03
C ARG A 115 -10.19 8.21 10.50
N PHE A 116 -11.22 7.51 10.03
CA PHE A 116 -12.48 8.08 9.55
C PHE A 116 -13.63 7.86 10.54
N GLY A 117 -13.33 7.49 11.79
CA GLY A 117 -14.35 7.25 12.82
C GLY A 117 -15.10 5.92 12.65
N VAL A 118 -14.56 4.98 11.86
CA VAL A 118 -15.13 3.63 11.75
C VAL A 118 -14.55 2.78 12.89
N ASP A 119 -15.24 2.77 14.03
CA ASP A 119 -14.84 2.01 15.20
C ASP A 119 -15.28 0.53 15.13
N ARG A 120 -14.53 -0.32 15.82
CA ARG A 120 -14.83 -1.76 15.91
C ARG A 120 -16.14 -2.07 16.65
N GLN A 121 -16.70 -1.10 17.39
CA GLN A 121 -17.81 -1.28 18.34
C GLN A 121 -19.20 -0.98 17.79
N ASP A 122 -19.34 -0.43 16.58
CA ASP A 122 -20.69 -0.25 16.02
C ASP A 122 -21.24 -1.58 15.51
N GLY A 123 -21.91 -2.28 16.43
CA GLY A 123 -22.72 -3.48 16.24
C GLY A 123 -23.94 -3.27 15.32
N HIS A 124 -24.05 -2.12 14.66
CA HIS A 124 -24.93 -1.90 13.53
C HIS A 124 -24.11 -1.77 12.25
N SER A 125 -23.85 -2.91 11.62
CA SER A 125 -23.63 -3.06 10.17
C SER A 125 -22.44 -2.31 9.54
N ARG A 126 -21.40 -3.07 9.12
CA ARG A 126 -20.83 -3.08 7.75
C ARG A 126 -19.42 -3.67 7.58
N LEU A 127 -18.78 -4.22 8.62
CA LEU A 127 -17.63 -5.09 8.38
C LEU A 127 -18.12 -6.55 8.43
N PRO A 128 -18.23 -7.25 7.28
CA PRO A 128 -18.75 -8.61 7.28
C PRO A 128 -17.82 -9.50 8.09
N LYS A 129 -18.34 -10.03 9.20
CA LYS A 129 -17.63 -10.96 10.10
C LYS A 129 -17.10 -12.19 9.35
N ASP A 130 -17.73 -12.54 8.23
CA ASP A 130 -17.43 -13.72 7.42
C ASP A 130 -16.95 -13.35 5.98
N GLY A 131 -16.74 -12.06 5.69
CA GLY A 131 -16.52 -11.55 4.34
C GLY A 131 -15.10 -11.13 4.00
N PHE A 132 -14.20 -11.01 5.00
CA PHE A 132 -12.80 -10.65 4.72
C PHE A 132 -12.09 -11.73 3.90
N GLY A 133 -12.32 -13.01 4.20
CA GLY A 133 -11.82 -14.13 3.39
C GLY A 133 -12.43 -14.12 1.98
N LYS A 134 -13.75 -13.95 1.85
CA LYS A 134 -14.40 -13.92 0.52
C LYS A 134 -13.99 -12.75 -0.37
N VAL A 135 -13.74 -11.56 0.19
CA VAL A 135 -13.28 -10.40 -0.59
C VAL A 135 -11.82 -10.57 -1.02
N THR A 136 -10.98 -11.30 -0.28
CA THR A 136 -9.60 -11.63 -0.69
C THR A 136 -9.48 -12.89 -1.56
N ASP A 137 -10.34 -13.89 -1.36
CA ASP A 137 -10.33 -15.17 -2.07
C ASP A 137 -11.02 -15.09 -3.45
N SER A 138 -11.91 -14.11 -3.65
CA SER A 138 -12.41 -13.76 -4.99
C SER A 138 -11.40 -12.92 -5.81
N LEU A 139 -10.20 -12.70 -5.27
CA LEU A 139 -9.11 -11.92 -5.87
C LEU A 139 -7.83 -12.76 -6.13
N SER A 140 -7.88 -14.08 -5.92
CA SER A 140 -6.83 -15.06 -6.29
C SER A 140 -7.16 -15.80 -7.58
#